data_AF-A0AAJ1TV71-F1
#
_entry.id   AF-A0AAJ1TV71-F1
#
_cell.length_a   1.000
_cell.length_b   1.000
_cell.length_c   1.000
_cell.angle_alpha   90.00
_cell.angle_beta   90.00
_cell.angle_gamma   90.00
#
_symmetry.space_group_name_H-M   'P 1'
#
loop_
_entity.id
_entity.type
_entity.pdbx_description
1 polymer ?
#
loop_
_entity_poly.entity_id
_entity_poly.type
_entity_poly.pdbx_seq_one_letter_code
_entity_poly.pdbx_strand_id
1 'polypeptide(L)'
;MDSVKSIEKYFNVRSEDDERRLFFERRPHQYSKDNIPSIRVFDIKEIARCCGAMFFDRPDLSSRYPNQLVEDLREIVFSATNKEEIFYTSSFAHYRLKLHLSNNRIDPIFNQLRWYALMGVKYYICGPNTADVRSSKVEKQCEKINDFFTANDPSTLSQWERLAGAFKALGPFDRDRIKASRFVQEVREAALSIRAS
;
A
#
# COMPACT_ATOMS: atom_id res chain seq x y z
N MET A 1 -13.22 11.19 -15.21
CA MET A 1 -12.34 10.02 -15.39
C MET A 1 -13.17 8.76 -15.32
N ASP A 2 -13.32 8.04 -16.43
CA ASP A 2 -14.06 6.77 -16.45
C ASP A 2 -13.35 5.64 -15.69
N SER A 3 -12.02 5.72 -15.56
CA SER A 3 -11.22 4.79 -14.73
C SER A 3 -11.68 4.73 -13.27
N VAL A 4 -12.10 5.87 -12.70
CA VAL A 4 -12.51 5.92 -11.28
C VAL A 4 -13.83 5.15 -11.05
N LYS A 5 -14.70 5.06 -12.06
CA LYS A 5 -15.91 4.24 -11.99
C LYS A 5 -15.60 2.74 -12.08
N SER A 6 -14.64 2.33 -12.93
CA SER A 6 -14.25 0.91 -13.02
C SER A 6 -13.60 0.43 -11.72
N ILE A 7 -12.75 1.28 -11.10
CA ILE A 7 -12.16 1.01 -9.78
C ILE A 7 -13.23 0.88 -8.70
N GLU A 8 -14.23 1.77 -8.67
CA GLU A 8 -15.36 1.67 -7.73
C GLU A 8 -16.13 0.35 -7.89
N LYS A 9 -16.45 -0.02 -9.14
CA LYS A 9 -17.09 -1.32 -9.44
C LYS A 9 -16.23 -2.49 -8.98
N TYR A 10 -14.92 -2.41 -9.19
CA TYR A 10 -13.99 -3.45 -8.80
C TYR A 10 -13.94 -3.63 -7.26
N PHE A 11 -13.90 -2.54 -6.49
CA PHE A 11 -13.98 -2.60 -5.02
C PHE A 11 -15.29 -3.26 -4.55
N ASN A 12 -16.41 -2.93 -5.20
CA ASN A 12 -17.69 -3.56 -4.88
C ASN A 12 -17.69 -5.08 -5.15
N VAL A 13 -17.06 -5.54 -6.23
CA VAL A 13 -16.92 -6.97 -6.53
C VAL A 13 -16.01 -7.67 -5.50
N ARG A 14 -14.92 -7.02 -5.07
CA ARG A 14 -14.03 -7.59 -4.04
C ARG A 14 -14.60 -7.57 -2.62
N SER A 15 -15.77 -6.98 -2.42
CA SER A 15 -16.41 -6.81 -1.12
C SER A 15 -17.31 -7.97 -0.69
N GLU A 16 -17.29 -9.10 -1.40
CA GLU A 16 -18.09 -10.30 -1.06
C GLU A 16 -17.61 -11.01 0.22
N ASP A 17 -16.36 -10.80 0.62
CA ASP A 17 -15.79 -11.28 1.89
C ASP A 17 -15.68 -10.11 2.88
N ASP A 18 -16.37 -10.22 4.03
CA ASP A 18 -16.40 -9.19 5.06
C ASP A 18 -15.02 -8.85 5.65
N GLU A 19 -14.07 -9.79 5.67
CA GLU A 19 -12.70 -9.50 6.12
C GLU A 19 -11.95 -8.62 5.12
N ARG A 20 -12.30 -8.76 3.82
CA ARG A 20 -11.67 -8.11 2.68
C ARG A 20 -12.38 -6.85 2.19
N ARG A 21 -13.62 -6.64 2.66
CA ARG A 21 -14.49 -5.54 2.23
C ARG A 21 -13.91 -4.15 2.49
N LEU A 22 -13.73 -3.39 1.40
CA LEU A 22 -13.30 -1.99 1.39
C LEU A 22 -14.24 -1.15 0.52
N PHE A 23 -14.32 0.14 0.83
CA PHE A 23 -15.21 1.08 0.16
C PHE A 23 -14.40 2.20 -0.47
N PHE A 24 -14.57 2.37 -1.78
CA PHE A 24 -13.94 3.47 -2.50
C PHE A 24 -14.88 4.69 -2.53
N GLU A 25 -14.58 5.70 -1.71
CA GLU A 25 -15.25 7.00 -1.71
C GLU A 25 -14.81 7.84 -2.92
N ARG A 26 -15.47 7.64 -4.06
CA ARG A 26 -15.21 8.42 -5.27
C ARG A 26 -15.72 9.86 -5.16
N ARG A 27 -16.83 10.09 -4.45
CA ARG A 27 -17.42 11.42 -4.22
C ARG A 27 -17.31 11.79 -2.75
N PRO A 28 -16.98 13.04 -2.39
CA PRO A 28 -16.88 13.44 -0.99
C PRO A 28 -18.14 13.05 -0.20
N HIS A 29 -17.95 12.40 0.94
CA HIS A 29 -19.02 12.01 1.86
C HIS A 29 -20.01 10.97 1.31
N GLN A 30 -19.64 10.23 0.26
CA GLN A 30 -20.47 9.17 -0.33
C GLN A 30 -20.94 8.13 0.70
N TYR A 31 -20.10 7.81 1.69
CA TYR A 31 -20.42 6.82 2.73
C TYR A 31 -20.68 7.44 4.12
N SER A 32 -20.88 8.76 4.20
CA SER A 32 -20.99 9.49 5.49
C SER A 32 -22.22 9.12 6.32
N LYS A 33 -23.28 8.60 5.68
CA LYS A 33 -24.53 8.19 6.32
C LYS A 33 -24.62 6.69 6.57
N ASP A 34 -23.67 5.93 6.05
CA ASP A 34 -23.60 4.49 6.23
C ASP A 34 -22.90 4.16 7.55
N ASN A 35 -23.32 3.10 8.22
CA ASN A 35 -22.67 2.61 9.44
C ASN A 35 -21.40 1.81 9.09
N ILE A 36 -20.49 2.41 8.31
CA ILE A 36 -19.26 1.78 7.82
C ILE A 36 -18.07 2.29 8.66
N PRO A 37 -17.24 1.39 9.20
CA PRO A 37 -16.00 1.78 9.87
C PRO A 37 -15.08 2.60 8.96
N SER A 38 -14.69 3.80 9.39
CA SER A 38 -13.87 4.74 8.59
C SER A 38 -12.56 4.14 8.08
N ILE A 39 -11.98 3.19 8.82
CA ILE A 39 -10.74 2.48 8.43
C ILE A 39 -10.88 1.70 7.11
N ARG A 40 -12.11 1.36 6.70
CA ARG A 40 -12.45 0.65 5.45
C ARG A 40 -12.82 1.57 4.29
N VAL A 41 -12.98 2.87 4.54
CA VAL A 41 -13.33 3.86 3.51
C VAL A 41 -12.06 4.54 3.02
N PHE A 42 -11.84 4.50 1.71
CA PHE A 42 -10.69 5.10 1.06
C PHE A 42 -11.17 6.11 0.04
N ASP A 43 -10.72 7.37 0.14
CA ASP A 43 -11.00 8.38 -0.87
C ASP A 43 -9.95 8.35 -2.00
N ILE A 44 -10.14 9.20 -3.02
CA ILE A 44 -9.22 9.30 -4.15
C ILE A 44 -7.79 9.61 -3.69
N LYS A 45 -7.62 10.46 -2.66
CA LYS A 45 -6.30 10.89 -2.18
C LYS A 45 -5.58 9.75 -1.47
N GLU A 46 -6.30 8.99 -0.65
CA GLU A 46 -5.74 7.87 0.10
C GLU A 46 -5.38 6.72 -0.84
N ILE A 47 -6.22 6.40 -1.83
CA ILE A 47 -5.88 5.43 -2.88
C ILE A 47 -4.64 5.89 -3.66
N ALA A 48 -4.54 7.18 -4.01
CA ALA A 48 -3.36 7.72 -4.69
C ALA A 48 -2.08 7.52 -3.87
N ARG A 49 -2.14 7.70 -2.54
CA ARG A 49 -1.00 7.47 -1.64
C ARG A 49 -0.64 6.00 -1.55
N CYS A 50 -1.63 5.13 -1.43
CA CYS A 50 -1.44 3.68 -1.36
C CYS A 50 -0.77 3.16 -2.63
N CYS A 51 -1.34 3.46 -3.80
CA CYS A 51 -0.77 3.08 -5.09
C CYS A 51 0.60 3.71 -5.31
N GLY A 52 0.70 5.03 -5.08
CA GLY A 52 1.92 5.81 -5.25
C GLY A 52 3.09 5.21 -4.48
N ALA A 53 2.85 4.82 -3.23
CA ALA A 53 3.85 4.17 -2.40
C ALA A 53 4.17 2.76 -2.87
N MET A 54 3.16 1.90 -3.00
CA MET A 54 3.36 0.47 -3.24
C MET A 54 3.86 0.19 -4.66
N PHE A 55 3.17 0.68 -5.68
CA PHE A 55 3.38 0.26 -7.07
C PHE A 55 4.20 1.25 -7.91
N PHE A 56 4.20 2.53 -7.55
CA PHE A 56 4.94 3.57 -8.28
C PHE A 56 6.23 4.02 -7.57
N ASP A 57 6.59 3.38 -6.44
CA ASP A 57 7.81 3.64 -5.68
C ASP A 57 8.00 5.09 -5.26
N ARG A 58 6.90 5.76 -4.91
CA ARG A 58 6.89 7.12 -4.39
C ARG A 58 6.44 7.20 -2.92
N PRO A 59 6.98 6.40 -1.98
CA PRO A 59 6.62 6.52 -0.57
C PRO A 59 7.09 7.86 0.04
N ASP A 60 8.12 8.47 -0.53
CA ASP A 60 8.59 9.82 -0.22
C ASP A 60 7.51 10.88 -0.49
N LEU A 61 6.75 10.70 -1.58
CA LEU A 61 5.65 11.60 -1.94
C LEU A 61 4.37 11.28 -1.18
N SER A 62 4.05 9.99 -1.05
CA SER A 62 2.93 9.53 -0.24
C SER A 62 3.08 9.98 1.21
N SER A 63 4.29 10.24 1.72
CA SER A 63 4.53 10.81 3.05
C SER A 63 4.21 12.31 3.17
N ARG A 64 4.25 13.07 2.07
CA ARG A 64 4.27 14.54 2.08
C ARG A 64 2.92 15.23 1.82
N TYR A 65 2.10 14.69 0.93
CA TYR A 65 1.26 15.46 0.00
C TYR A 65 0.68 16.82 0.44
N PRO A 66 1.27 17.92 -0.06
CA PRO A 66 0.66 19.23 -0.23
C PRO A 66 0.31 19.45 -1.71
N ASN A 67 -0.95 19.19 -2.09
CA ASN A 67 -1.70 19.63 -3.28
C ASN A 67 -1.11 19.50 -4.71
N GLN A 68 0.09 19.96 -5.06
CA GLN A 68 0.54 20.01 -6.48
C GLN A 68 1.02 18.65 -7.00
N LEU A 69 1.84 17.96 -6.19
CA LEU A 69 2.43 16.68 -6.55
C LEU A 69 1.39 15.53 -6.53
N VAL A 70 0.29 15.73 -5.78
CA VAL A 70 -0.86 14.82 -5.79
C VAL A 70 -1.43 14.73 -7.19
N GLU A 71 -1.61 15.87 -7.84
CA GLU A 71 -2.20 15.91 -9.18
C GLU A 71 -1.27 15.23 -10.20
N ASP A 72 0.05 15.46 -10.11
CA ASP A 72 1.02 14.82 -11.02
C ASP A 72 1.00 13.29 -10.91
N LEU A 73 0.94 12.77 -9.68
CA LEU A 73 0.84 11.32 -9.47
C LEU A 73 -0.56 10.79 -9.73
N ARG A 74 -1.60 11.60 -9.57
CA ARG A 74 -2.99 11.17 -9.75
C ARG A 74 -3.26 10.77 -11.20
N GLU A 75 -2.76 11.52 -12.18
CA GLU A 75 -2.94 11.14 -13.59
C GLU A 75 -2.27 9.81 -13.92
N ILE A 76 -1.05 9.59 -13.43
CA ILE A 76 -0.30 8.34 -13.65
C ILE A 76 -0.95 7.18 -12.91
N VAL A 77 -1.34 7.38 -11.64
CA VAL A 77 -1.96 6.36 -10.79
C VAL A 77 -3.32 5.97 -11.33
N PHE A 78 -4.20 6.92 -11.66
CA PHE A 78 -5.57 6.67 -12.14
C PHE A 78 -5.68 6.57 -13.67
N SER A 79 -4.57 6.35 -14.36
CA SER A 79 -4.58 5.99 -15.79
C SER A 79 -5.50 4.80 -16.03
N ALA A 80 -6.37 4.89 -17.03
CA ALA A 80 -7.29 3.83 -17.42
C ALA A 80 -6.58 2.55 -17.92
N THR A 81 -5.28 2.61 -18.17
CA THR A 81 -4.46 1.44 -18.57
C THR A 81 -4.04 0.58 -17.40
N ASN A 82 -4.05 1.13 -16.18
CA ASN A 82 -3.59 0.42 -15.00
C ASN A 82 -4.64 -0.59 -14.56
N LYS A 83 -4.21 -1.77 -14.10
CA LYS A 83 -5.11 -2.80 -13.60
C LYS A 83 -5.80 -2.35 -12.32
N GLU A 84 -7.11 -2.54 -12.23
CA GLU A 84 -7.92 -2.18 -11.06
C GLU A 84 -7.42 -2.87 -9.77
N GLU A 85 -6.84 -4.06 -9.91
CA GLU A 85 -6.24 -4.85 -8.83
C GLU A 85 -5.25 -4.04 -7.98
N ILE A 86 -4.42 -3.20 -8.59
CA ILE A 86 -3.36 -2.46 -7.87
C ILE A 86 -3.96 -1.45 -6.88
N PHE A 87 -5.14 -0.90 -7.20
CA PHE A 87 -5.84 0.06 -6.34
C PHE A 87 -6.43 -0.64 -5.13
N TYR A 88 -7.06 -1.80 -5.37
CA TYR A 88 -7.60 -2.61 -4.29
C TYR A 88 -6.49 -3.16 -3.39
N THR A 89 -5.47 -3.82 -3.94
CA THR A 89 -4.40 -4.42 -3.15
C THR A 89 -3.61 -3.42 -2.32
N SER A 90 -3.27 -2.26 -2.89
CA SER A 90 -2.54 -1.25 -2.11
C SER A 90 -3.40 -0.66 -0.98
N SER A 91 -4.71 -0.48 -1.19
CA SER A 91 -5.65 -0.03 -0.17
C SER A 91 -5.88 -1.10 0.90
N PHE A 92 -6.04 -2.36 0.50
CA PHE A 92 -6.18 -3.52 1.38
C PHE A 92 -4.93 -3.73 2.25
N ALA A 93 -3.74 -3.64 1.65
CA ALA A 93 -2.49 -3.66 2.39
C ALA A 93 -2.42 -2.53 3.42
N HIS A 94 -2.83 -1.31 3.07
CA HIS A 94 -2.85 -0.20 4.00
C HIS A 94 -3.87 -0.40 5.15
N TYR A 95 -5.06 -0.92 4.83
CA TYR A 95 -6.07 -1.32 5.82
C TYR A 95 -5.53 -2.36 6.80
N ARG A 96 -4.95 -3.45 6.29
CA ARG A 96 -4.39 -4.53 7.10
C ARG A 96 -3.19 -4.07 7.92
N LEU A 97 -2.33 -3.23 7.37
CA LEU A 97 -1.23 -2.61 8.11
C LEU A 97 -1.75 -1.81 9.31
N LYS A 98 -2.80 -1.00 9.12
CA LYS A 98 -3.42 -0.23 10.21
C LYS A 98 -3.98 -1.16 11.30
N LEU A 99 -4.64 -2.26 10.92
CA LEU A 99 -5.15 -3.24 11.88
C LEU A 99 -4.06 -3.98 12.65
N HIS A 100 -2.99 -4.39 11.96
CA HIS A 100 -1.85 -5.04 12.62
C HIS A 100 -1.19 -4.10 13.62
N LEU A 101 -1.02 -2.83 13.27
CA LEU A 101 -0.48 -1.80 14.16
C LEU A 101 -1.40 -1.50 15.34
N SER A 102 -2.71 -1.32 15.10
CA SER A 102 -3.67 -1.02 16.18
C SER A 102 -3.80 -2.16 17.18
N ASN A 103 -3.60 -3.40 16.73
CA ASN A 103 -3.63 -4.60 17.56
C ASN A 103 -2.25 -4.99 18.13
N ASN A 104 -1.23 -4.14 17.97
CA ASN A 104 0.16 -4.39 18.40
C ASN A 104 0.74 -5.73 17.90
N ARG A 105 0.32 -6.18 16.71
CA ARG A 105 0.80 -7.44 16.12
C ARG A 105 2.14 -7.31 15.41
N ILE A 106 2.48 -6.10 14.99
CA ILE A 106 3.73 -5.81 14.28
C ILE A 106 4.41 -4.59 14.90
N ASP A 107 5.69 -4.44 14.57
CA ASP A 107 6.54 -3.41 15.17
C ASP A 107 6.03 -1.98 14.90
N PRO A 108 6.03 -1.09 15.91
CA PRO A 108 5.52 0.28 15.76
C PRO A 108 6.37 1.15 14.81
N ILE A 109 7.55 0.71 14.36
CA ILE A 109 8.34 1.42 13.35
C ILE A 109 7.54 1.73 12.08
N PHE A 110 6.60 0.84 11.73
CA PHE A 110 5.77 1.02 10.54
C PHE A 110 4.73 2.14 10.70
N ASN A 111 4.48 2.68 11.90
CA ASN A 111 3.68 3.91 12.04
C ASN A 111 4.38 5.10 11.36
N GLN A 112 5.68 5.26 11.62
CA GLN A 112 6.48 6.33 11.03
C GLN A 112 6.75 6.05 9.55
N LEU A 113 6.96 4.78 9.19
CA LEU A 113 7.38 4.34 7.86
C LEU A 113 6.25 3.69 7.04
N ARG A 114 4.96 3.97 7.32
CA ARG A 114 3.82 3.23 6.72
C ARG A 114 3.85 3.15 5.20
N TRP A 115 4.20 4.23 4.50
CA TRP A 115 4.26 4.25 3.04
C TRP A 115 5.43 3.43 2.53
N TYR A 116 6.56 3.52 3.22
CA TYR A 116 7.73 2.70 2.96
C TYR A 116 7.47 1.21 3.28
N ALA A 117 6.61 0.90 4.25
CA ALA A 117 6.20 -0.47 4.55
C ALA A 117 5.42 -1.08 3.37
N LEU A 118 4.50 -0.32 2.76
CA LEU A 118 3.77 -0.80 1.56
C LEU A 118 4.74 -1.11 0.41
N MET A 119 5.69 -0.21 0.11
CA MET A 119 6.70 -0.44 -0.92
C MET A 119 7.64 -1.60 -0.57
N GLY A 120 8.12 -1.64 0.67
CA GLY A 120 9.05 -2.65 1.16
C GLY A 120 8.44 -4.04 1.11
N VAL A 121 7.19 -4.21 1.55
CA VAL A 121 6.49 -5.50 1.45
C VAL A 121 6.34 -5.95 0.00
N LYS A 122 6.02 -5.05 -0.96
CA LYS A 122 6.02 -5.41 -2.39
C LYS A 122 7.39 -5.99 -2.79
N TYR A 123 8.49 -5.32 -2.49
CA TYR A 123 9.83 -5.82 -2.87
C TYR A 123 10.25 -7.06 -2.11
N TYR A 124 9.79 -7.22 -0.87
CA TYR A 124 10.00 -8.41 -0.05
C TYR A 124 9.18 -9.62 -0.54
N ILE A 125 8.02 -9.41 -1.19
CA ILE A 125 7.16 -10.50 -1.69
C ILE A 125 7.29 -10.76 -3.20
N CYS A 126 7.58 -9.75 -4.01
CA CYS A 126 7.62 -9.87 -5.48
C CYS A 126 9.04 -9.88 -6.09
N GLY A 127 9.99 -9.21 -5.44
CA GLY A 127 11.41 -9.29 -5.76
C GLY A 127 11.84 -8.13 -6.64
N PRO A 128 13.04 -8.17 -7.22
CA PRO A 128 13.51 -7.08 -8.06
C PRO A 128 12.67 -6.93 -9.35
N ASN A 129 12.04 -8.02 -9.80
CA ASN A 129 11.26 -8.07 -11.03
C ASN A 129 9.76 -7.83 -10.78
N THR A 130 9.40 -6.63 -10.32
CA THR A 130 8.00 -6.21 -10.20
C THR A 130 7.36 -6.09 -11.58
N ALA A 131 6.14 -6.59 -11.75
CA ALA A 131 5.41 -6.54 -13.00
C ALA A 131 4.94 -5.11 -13.31
N ASP A 132 4.81 -4.81 -14.61
CA ASP A 132 4.14 -3.60 -15.07
C ASP A 132 2.68 -3.58 -14.55
N VAL A 133 2.27 -2.47 -13.96
CA VAL A 133 0.93 -2.24 -13.39
C VAL A 133 -0.21 -2.34 -14.41
N ARG A 134 0.10 -2.34 -15.71
CA ARG A 134 -0.85 -2.51 -16.82
C ARG A 134 -0.98 -3.98 -17.25
N SER A 135 -0.03 -4.82 -16.86
CA SER A 135 0.05 -6.23 -17.25
C SER A 135 -0.79 -7.11 -16.33
N SER A 136 -1.43 -8.16 -16.86
CA SER A 136 -2.06 -9.20 -16.04
C SER A 136 -1.07 -9.92 -15.10
N LYS A 137 0.24 -9.83 -15.35
CA LYS A 137 1.26 -10.37 -14.44
C LYS A 137 1.22 -9.70 -13.06
N VAL A 138 0.77 -8.44 -12.96
CA VAL A 138 0.65 -7.74 -11.68
C VAL A 138 -0.43 -8.35 -10.80
N GLU A 139 -1.46 -8.99 -11.40
CA GLU A 139 -2.58 -9.59 -10.66
C GLU A 139 -2.08 -10.72 -9.74
N LYS A 140 -1.18 -11.58 -10.24
CA LYS A 140 -0.53 -12.64 -9.43
C LYS A 140 0.37 -12.09 -8.32
N GLN A 141 1.00 -10.93 -8.55
CA GLN A 141 1.80 -10.27 -7.52
C GLN A 141 0.90 -9.66 -6.44
N CYS A 142 -0.24 -9.08 -6.85
CA CYS A 142 -1.24 -8.54 -5.95
C CYS A 142 -1.85 -9.62 -5.05
N GLU A 143 -2.14 -10.81 -5.60
CA GLU A 143 -2.60 -11.97 -4.83
C GLU A 143 -1.62 -12.33 -3.71
N LYS A 144 -0.33 -12.54 -4.03
CA LYS A 144 0.71 -12.83 -3.03
C LYS A 144 0.84 -11.75 -1.95
N ILE A 145 0.71 -10.48 -2.33
CA ILE A 145 0.72 -9.36 -1.37
C ILE A 145 -0.51 -9.42 -0.46
N ASN A 146 -1.71 -9.62 -1.04
CA ASN A 146 -2.94 -9.75 -0.27
C ASN A 146 -2.86 -10.90 0.73
N ASP A 147 -2.31 -12.05 0.32
CA ASP A 147 -2.12 -13.20 1.19
C ASP A 147 -1.18 -12.89 2.36
N PHE A 148 -0.03 -12.25 2.11
CA PHE A 148 0.89 -11.81 3.17
C PHE A 148 0.23 -10.86 4.18
N PHE A 149 -0.58 -9.90 3.70
CA PHE A 149 -1.29 -8.98 4.59
C PHE A 149 -2.47 -9.64 5.31
N THR A 150 -3.00 -10.73 4.76
CA THR A 150 -4.13 -11.50 5.33
C THR A 150 -3.66 -12.48 6.41
N ALA A 151 -2.50 -13.08 6.21
CA ALA A 151 -1.94 -14.08 7.11
C ALA A 151 -1.63 -13.48 8.50
N ASN A 152 -1.84 -14.31 9.52
CA ASN A 152 -1.69 -13.97 10.95
C ASN A 152 -0.96 -15.09 11.71
N ASP A 153 -0.36 -16.02 10.99
CA ASP A 153 0.36 -17.16 11.56
C ASP A 153 1.77 -16.75 12.03
N PRO A 154 2.40 -17.55 12.90
CA PRO A 154 3.74 -17.25 13.42
C PRO A 154 4.81 -17.04 12.34
N SER A 155 4.72 -17.73 11.20
CA SER A 155 5.68 -17.55 10.10
C SER A 155 5.55 -16.15 9.52
N THR A 156 4.33 -15.69 9.23
CA THR A 156 4.09 -14.34 8.72
C THR A 156 4.54 -13.26 9.72
N LEU A 157 4.30 -13.46 11.02
CA LEU A 157 4.77 -12.52 12.05
C LEU A 157 6.30 -12.43 12.11
N SER A 158 7.01 -13.56 12.01
CA SER A 158 8.48 -13.55 11.95
C SER A 158 9.02 -12.78 10.73
N GLN A 159 8.30 -12.80 9.61
CA GLN A 159 8.67 -12.03 8.42
C GLN A 159 8.46 -10.52 8.64
N TRP A 160 7.40 -10.12 9.34
CA TRP A 160 7.20 -8.73 9.77
C TRP A 160 8.30 -8.24 10.71
N GLU A 161 8.75 -9.09 11.65
CA GLU A 161 9.88 -8.77 12.54
C GLU A 161 11.18 -8.59 11.74
N ARG A 162 11.43 -9.44 10.75
CA ARG A 162 12.59 -9.31 9.85
C ARG A 162 12.57 -8.00 9.06
N LEU A 163 11.41 -7.66 8.49
CA LEU A 163 11.19 -6.37 7.83
C LEU A 163 11.42 -5.19 8.77
N ALA A 164 10.91 -5.27 10.00
CA ALA A 164 11.08 -4.23 11.00
C ALA A 164 12.54 -4.04 11.38
N GLY A 165 13.29 -5.13 11.57
CA GLY A 165 14.73 -5.10 11.83
C GLY A 165 15.51 -4.41 10.72
N ALA A 166 15.25 -4.77 9.46
CA ALA A 166 15.88 -4.14 8.31
C ALA A 166 15.55 -2.65 8.22
N PHE A 167 14.29 -2.27 8.49
CA PHE A 167 13.88 -0.87 8.46
C PHE A 167 14.57 -0.08 9.57
N LYS A 168 14.58 -0.56 10.80
CA LYS A 168 15.23 0.08 11.95
C LYS A 168 16.73 0.31 11.73
N ALA A 169 17.41 -0.63 11.07
CA ALA A 169 18.83 -0.49 10.73
C ALA A 169 19.12 0.69 9.79
N LEU A 170 18.11 1.17 9.05
CA LEU A 170 18.21 2.38 8.23
C LEU A 170 18.04 3.68 9.04
N GLY A 171 17.90 3.61 10.36
CA GLY A 171 17.79 4.80 11.20
C GLY A 171 19.04 5.70 11.17
N PRO A 172 18.98 6.91 11.75
CA PRO A 172 17.80 7.55 12.33
C PRO A 172 16.81 8.04 11.27
N PHE A 173 15.55 8.24 11.66
CA PHE A 173 14.47 8.72 10.78
C PHE A 173 13.99 10.11 11.20
N ASP A 174 14.44 11.13 10.48
CA ASP A 174 13.86 12.46 10.56
C ASP A 174 12.96 12.76 9.36
N ARG A 175 12.27 13.89 9.43
CA ARG A 175 11.31 14.32 8.42
C ARG A 175 11.97 14.49 7.04
N ASP A 176 13.21 14.93 6.97
CA ASP A 176 13.88 15.26 5.72
C ASP A 176 14.49 14.02 5.07
N ARG A 177 14.95 13.06 5.87
CA ARG A 177 15.39 11.74 5.40
C ARG A 177 14.25 10.92 4.81
N ILE A 178 13.10 10.82 5.50
CA ILE A 178 11.88 10.14 5.00
C ILE A 178 11.39 10.74 3.68
N LYS A 179 11.85 11.94 3.38
CA LYS A 179 11.47 12.75 2.24
C LYS A 179 12.47 12.68 1.09
N ALA A 180 13.63 12.06 1.29
CA ALA A 180 14.69 11.97 0.31
C ALA A 180 14.49 10.77 -0.62
N SER A 181 14.71 10.99 -1.92
CA SER A 181 14.65 9.89 -2.92
C SER A 181 15.67 8.79 -2.62
N ARG A 182 16.84 9.14 -2.06
CA ARG A 182 17.84 8.17 -1.59
C ARG A 182 17.26 7.15 -0.59
N PHE A 183 16.41 7.59 0.33
CA PHE A 183 15.81 6.71 1.32
C PHE A 183 14.83 5.70 0.70
N VAL A 184 14.22 6.03 -0.45
CA VAL A 184 13.43 5.08 -1.25
C VAL A 184 14.29 3.90 -1.72
N GLN A 185 15.51 4.19 -2.19
CA GLN A 185 16.43 3.14 -2.63
C GLN A 185 16.94 2.31 -1.45
N GLU A 186 17.32 2.95 -0.35
CA GLU A 186 17.79 2.26 0.87
C GLU A 186 16.73 1.25 1.40
N VAL A 187 15.46 1.66 1.46
CA VAL A 187 14.37 0.76 1.89
C VAL A 187 14.13 -0.38 0.89
N ARG A 188 14.20 -0.09 -0.41
CA ARG A 188 14.05 -1.11 -1.46
C ARG A 188 15.15 -2.17 -1.35
N GLU A 189 16.40 -1.74 -1.26
CA GLU A 189 17.57 -2.61 -1.12
C GLU A 189 17.50 -3.42 0.17
N ALA A 190 17.12 -2.79 1.29
CA ALA A 190 16.92 -3.46 2.56
C ALA A 190 15.83 -4.55 2.47
N ALA A 191 14.69 -4.28 1.83
CA ALA A 191 13.62 -5.26 1.65
C ALA A 191 14.03 -6.42 0.72
N LEU A 192 14.82 -6.14 -0.32
CA LEU A 192 15.34 -7.15 -1.25
C LEU A 192 16.39 -8.06 -0.60
N SER A 193 17.24 -7.53 0.29
CA SER A 193 18.33 -8.30 0.91
C SER A 193 17.85 -9.32 1.94
N ILE A 194 16.71 -9.08 2.58
CA ILE A 194 16.15 -9.96 3.61
C ILE A 194 15.08 -10.92 3.09
N ARG A 195 14.83 -10.91 1.77
CA ARG A 195 13.79 -11.69 1.12
C ARG A 195 13.87 -13.17 1.54
N ALA A 196 12.73 -13.77 1.86
CA ALA A 196 12.68 -15.21 2.11
C ALA A 196 13.10 -15.97 0.84
N SER A 197 14.10 -16.85 0.96
CA SER A 197 14.48 -17.82 -0.06
C SER A 197 13.42 -18.90 -0.20
#